data_AF-A0A524IYY4-F1
#
_entry.id   AF-A0A524IYY4-F1
#
_cell.length_a   1.000
_cell.length_b   1.000
_cell.length_c   1.000
_cell.angle_alpha   90.00
_cell.angle_beta   90.00
_cell.angle_gamma   90.00
#
_symmetry.space_group_name_H-M   'P 1'
#
loop_
_entity.id
_entity.type
_entity.pdbx_description
1 polymer ?
#
loop_
_entity_poly.entity_id
_entity_poly.type
_entity_poly.pdbx_seq_one_letter_code
_entity_poly.pdbx_strand_id
1 'polypeptide(L)' 'MSTQAQAASAPAVDAGDWEPNLLVFCCNWCSYAGADLAGVSRLQMPTNFRVIRT' A
#
# COMPACT_ATOMS: atom_id res chain seq x y z
N MET A 1 -2.91 16.93 -18.48
CA MET A 1 -1.54 16.69 -17.97
C MET A 1 -1.68 15.55 -16.96
N SER A 2 -1.56 14.30 -17.40
CA SER A 2 -0.29 13.55 -17.35
C SER A 2 0.20 13.51 -15.91
N THR A 3 0.01 12.45 -15.13
CA THR A 3 0.27 11.04 -15.47
C THR A 3 -0.54 10.13 -14.54
N GLN A 4 -1.17 9.12 -15.12
CA GLN A 4 -1.56 7.93 -14.37
C GLN A 4 -0.29 7.33 -13.76
N ALA A 5 -0.11 7.50 -12.46
CA ALA A 5 0.79 6.64 -11.70
C ALA A 5 0.03 5.34 -11.44
N GLN A 6 0.00 4.48 -12.46
CA GLN A 6 -0.26 3.06 -12.30
C GLN A 6 0.83 2.53 -11.34
N ALA A 7 0.49 2.37 -10.06
CA ALA A 7 1.22 1.41 -9.23
C ALA A 7 0.71 0.04 -9.66
N ALA A 8 1.57 -0.64 -10.43
CA ALA A 8 1.30 -1.88 -11.12
C ALA A 8 0.60 -2.93 -10.24
N SER A 9 -0.45 -3.50 -10.83
CA SER A 9 -0.97 -4.86 -10.63
C SER A 9 -0.10 -5.80 -9.79
N ALA A 10 -0.56 -6.16 -8.59
CA ALA A 10 -0.22 -7.46 -8.03
C ALA A 10 -0.67 -8.55 -9.02
N PRO A 11 0.13 -9.60 -9.28
CA PRO A 11 -0.22 -10.61 -10.27
C PRO A 11 -1.49 -11.34 -9.83
N ALA A 12 -2.40 -11.51 -10.79
CA ALA A 12 -3.59 -12.33 -10.65
C ALA A 12 -3.20 -13.77 -10.29
N VAL A 13 -3.65 -14.23 -9.13
CA VAL A 13 -3.74 -15.66 -8.81
C VAL A 13 -5.21 -15.98 -8.56
N ASP A 14 -5.88 -16.48 -9.59
CA ASP A 14 -7.16 -17.18 -9.49
C ASP A 14 -6.86 -18.62 -9.04
N ALA A 15 -7.59 -19.34 -8.19
CA ALA A 15 -9.01 -19.25 -7.88
C ALA A 15 -9.29 -19.82 -6.48
N GLY A 16 -10.03 -19.04 -5.66
CA GLY A 16 -10.54 -19.45 -4.34
C GLY A 16 -10.02 -18.55 -3.22
N ASP A 17 -10.79 -17.51 -2.86
CA ASP A 17 -10.68 -16.67 -1.65
C ASP A 17 -9.27 -16.45 -1.06
N TRP A 18 -8.27 -16.17 -1.91
CA TRP A 18 -6.91 -15.92 -1.44
C TRP A 18 -6.65 -14.42 -1.30
N GLU A 19 -6.45 -13.96 -0.07
CA GLU A 19 -6.10 -12.57 0.21
C GLU A 19 -4.57 -12.41 0.33
N PRO A 20 -3.91 -11.65 -0.56
CA PRO A 20 -2.46 -11.48 -0.54
C PRO A 20 -2.03 -10.70 0.70
N ASN A 21 -1.13 -11.28 1.51
CA ASN A 21 -0.46 -10.56 2.59
C ASN A 21 0.73 -9.77 2.03
N LEU A 22 0.65 -8.44 2.11
CA LEU A 22 1.66 -7.51 1.59
C LEU A 22 2.54 -6.97 2.72
N LEU A 23 3.87 -7.01 2.53
CA LEU A 23 4.82 -6.40 3.46
C LEU A 23 5.47 -5.19 2.78
N VAL A 24 5.40 -4.03 3.41
CA VAL A 24 5.89 -2.76 2.85
C VAL A 24 6.96 -2.18 3.75
N PHE A 25 8.14 -1.92 3.20
CA PHE A 25 9.21 -1.21 3.90
C PHE A 25 9.13 0.27 3.59
N CYS A 26 8.81 1.06 4.62
CA CYS A 26 8.74 2.51 4.52
C CYS A 26 9.97 3.13 5.18
N CYS A 27 10.62 4.07 4.48
CA CYS A 27 11.65 4.88 5.09
C CYS A 27 11.04 5.70 6.24
N ASN A 28 11.83 5.90 7.28
CA ASN A 28 11.45 6.67 8.45
C ASN A 28 10.85 8.06 8.13
N TRP A 29 11.50 8.83 7.26
CA TRP A 29 11.25 10.27 7.19
C TRP A 29 10.14 10.68 6.21
N CYS A 30 10.01 9.98 5.09
CA CYS A 30 9.10 10.41 4.01
C CYS A 30 7.96 9.41 3.82
N SER A 31 8.26 8.14 3.59
CA SER A 31 7.24 7.12 3.30
C SER A 31 6.38 6.81 4.52
N TYR A 32 6.98 6.72 5.71
CA TYR A 32 6.22 6.49 6.94
C TYR A 32 5.34 7.70 7.28
N ALA A 33 5.87 8.92 7.17
CA ALA A 33 5.09 10.15 7.33
C ALA A 33 3.94 10.26 6.31
N GLY A 34 4.16 9.80 5.07
CA GLY A 34 3.11 9.72 4.06
C GLY A 34 2.01 8.72 4.42
N ALA A 35 2.36 7.58 5.02
CA ALA A 35 1.40 6.60 5.53
C ALA A 35 0.58 7.18 6.71
N ASP A 36 1.23 7.92 7.61
CA ASP A 36 0.55 8.62 8.71
C ASP A 36 -0.44 9.68 8.18
N LEU A 37 -0.04 10.46 7.18
CA LEU A 37 -0.89 11.46 6.53
C LEU A 37 -2.10 10.80 5.87
N ALA A 38 -1.93 9.67 5.18
CA ALA A 38 -3.05 8.93 4.60
C ALA A 38 -4.08 8.52 5.66
N GLY A 39 -3.63 8.12 6.86
CA GLY A 39 -4.49 7.83 8.01
C GLY A 39 -5.23 9.06 8.53
N VAL A 40 -4.54 10.19 8.70
CA VAL A 40 -5.15 11.47 9.12
C VAL A 40 -6.19 11.96 8.12
N SER A 41 -5.91 11.80 6.82
CA SER A 41 -6.82 12.13 5.72
C SER A 41 -7.95 11.11 5.55
N ARG A 42 -7.98 10.04 6.35
CA ARG A 42 -9.03 9.00 6.33
C ARG A 42 -9.16 8.34 4.95
N LEU A 43 -8.05 8.19 4.24
CA LEU A 43 -8.02 7.46 2.98
C LEU A 43 -8.31 5.98 3.25
N GLN A 44 -9.18 5.39 2.42
CA GLN A 44 -9.53 3.99 2.55
C GLN A 44 -8.46 3.13 1.91
N MET A 45 -7.99 2.15 2.67
CA MET A 45 -6.91 1.25 2.30
C MET A 45 -7.31 -0.19 2.62
N PRO A 46 -6.93 -1.17 1.78
CA PRO A 46 -7.20 -2.57 2.07
C PRO A 46 -6.38 -3.03 3.29
N THR A 47 -6.92 -3.94 4.10
CA THR A 47 -6.34 -4.35 5.39
C THR A 47 -5.22 -5.39 5.27
N ASN A 48 -4.81 -5.70 4.06
CA ASN A 48 -3.94 -6.83 3.74
C ASN A 48 -2.43 -6.46 3.70
N PHE A 49 -2.09 -5.18 3.91
CA PHE A 49 -0.68 -4.74 3.98
C PHE A 49 -0.23 -4.39 5.39
N ARG A 50 1.05 -4.63 5.67
CA ARG A 50 1.73 -4.28 6.92
C ARG A 50 2.96 -3.45 6.62
N VAL A 51 3.09 -2.33 7.32
CA VAL A 51 4.20 -1.39 7.14
C VAL A 51 5.28 -1.65 8.18
N ILE A 52 6.52 -1.80 7.73
CA ILE A 52 7.72 -1.83 8.56
C ILE A 52 8.49 -0.53 8.34
N ARG A 53 8.89 0.10 9.45
CA ARG A 53 9.76 1.27 9.42
C ARG A 53 11.23 0.84 9.35
N THR A 54 11.95 1.38 8.37
CA THR A 54 13.40 1.21 8.15
C THR A 54 14.13 2.53 8.19
#